data_AF-A0A645JG81-F1
#
_entry.id   AF-A0A645JG81-F1
#
_cell.length_a   1.000
_cell.length_b   1.000
_cell.length_c   1.000
_cell.angle_alpha   90.00
_cell.angle_beta   90.00
_cell.angle_gamma   90.00
#
_symmetry.space_group_name_H-M   'P 1'
#
loop_
_entity.id
_entity.type
_entity.pdbx_description
1 polymer ?
#
loop_
_entity_poly.entity_id
_entity_poly.type
_entity_poly.pdbx_seq_one_letter_code
_entity_poly.pdbx_strand_id
1 'polypeptide(L)'
;MERSPLHRHPDAEQSLRDRWEDELKAAIEAEYRLQRQTLVSLIQWWLRDVWLCKLHPHSETEGEASLLRFPEIAGANLVAQRITDHQALENLQVIEQLQRWLHTNVQEALALEVGLLKLNL
;
A
#
# COMPACT_ATOMS: atom_id res chain seq x y z
N MET A 1 4.92 11.84 -18.50
CA MET A 1 3.55 11.61 -18.98
C MET A 1 3.45 12.14 -20.39
N GLU A 2 3.45 11.26 -21.38
CA GLU A 2 3.26 11.64 -22.78
C GLU A 2 1.90 12.34 -22.93
N ARG A 3 1.88 13.49 -23.61
CA ARG A 3 0.64 14.23 -23.86
C ARG A 3 -0.33 13.34 -24.63
N SER A 4 -1.52 13.13 -24.05
CA SER A 4 -2.60 12.29 -24.60
C SER A 4 -2.81 12.53 -26.12
N PRO A 5 -3.02 11.47 -26.92
CA PRO A 5 -3.31 11.56 -28.36
C PRO A 5 -4.47 12.50 -28.71
N LEU A 6 -5.40 12.70 -27.78
CA LEU A 6 -6.56 13.59 -27.91
C LEU A 6 -6.16 15.04 -28.21
N HIS A 7 -4.99 15.50 -27.74
CA HIS A 7 -4.47 16.84 -28.03
C HIS A 7 -3.68 16.93 -29.33
N ARG A 8 -3.34 15.79 -29.96
CA ARG A 8 -2.46 15.72 -31.13
C ARG A 8 -3.22 15.65 -32.46
N HIS A 9 -4.49 15.23 -32.44
CA HIS A 9 -5.32 15.07 -33.64
C HIS A 9 -6.73 15.65 -33.44
N PRO A 10 -6.89 16.99 -33.54
CA PRO A 10 -8.19 17.66 -33.38
C PRO A 10 -9.19 17.35 -34.51
N ASP A 11 -8.77 16.64 -35.56
CA ASP A 11 -9.59 16.21 -36.71
C ASP A 11 -9.84 14.70 -36.73
N ALA A 12 -9.46 13.96 -35.67
CA ALA A 12 -9.71 12.52 -35.59
C ALA A 12 -11.22 12.21 -35.65
N GLU A 13 -11.60 11.10 -36.29
CA GLU A 13 -12.98 10.60 -36.31
C GLU A 13 -13.52 10.37 -34.89
N GLN A 14 -14.82 10.61 -34.68
CA GLN A 14 -15.44 10.52 -33.36
C GLN A 14 -15.23 9.16 -32.69
N SER A 15 -15.39 8.07 -33.45
CA SER A 15 -15.17 6.69 -32.97
C SER A 15 -13.74 6.46 -32.47
N LEU A 16 -12.75 7.12 -33.06
CA LEU A 16 -11.35 7.02 -32.65
C LEU A 16 -11.08 7.85 -31.39
N ARG A 17 -11.74 9.00 -31.22
CA ARG A 17 -11.66 9.79 -29.99
C ARG A 17 -12.29 9.06 -28.82
N ASP A 18 -13.50 8.51 -29.00
CA ASP A 18 -14.21 7.75 -27.97
C ASP A 18 -13.34 6.58 -27.48
N ARG A 19 -12.70 5.87 -28.41
CA ARG A 19 -11.75 4.80 -28.08
C ARG A 19 -10.55 5.29 -27.26
N TRP A 20 -9.95 6.42 -27.63
CA TRP A 20 -8.82 6.97 -26.87
C TRP A 20 -9.24 7.49 -25.49
N GLU A 21 -10.46 7.99 -25.34
CA GLU A 21 -11.03 8.36 -24.04
C GLU A 21 -11.21 7.13 -23.15
N ASP A 22 -11.73 6.02 -23.69
CA ASP A 22 -11.85 4.75 -22.97
C ASP A 22 -10.49 4.18 -22.58
N GLU A 23 -9.51 4.20 -23.49
CA GLU A 23 -8.13 3.77 -23.23
C GLU A 23 -7.47 4.64 -22.15
N LEU A 24 -7.65 5.96 -22.20
CA LEU A 24 -7.13 6.88 -21.20
C LEU A 24 -7.77 6.63 -19.83
N LYS A 25 -9.10 6.45 -19.79
CA LYS A 25 -9.82 6.14 -18.55
C LYS A 25 -9.33 4.81 -17.95
N ALA A 26 -9.21 3.77 -18.77
CA ALA A 26 -8.70 2.48 -18.34
C ALA A 26 -7.25 2.58 -17.79
N ALA A 27 -6.40 3.39 -18.43
CA ALA A 27 -5.03 3.63 -17.97
C ALA A 27 -4.99 4.35 -16.62
N ILE A 28 -5.82 5.39 -16.43
CA ILE A 28 -5.92 6.10 -15.15
C ILE A 28 -6.39 5.15 -14.04
N GLU A 29 -7.41 4.34 -14.30
CA GLU A 29 -7.90 3.37 -13.33
C GLU A 29 -6.86 2.29 -12.99
N ALA A 30 -6.07 1.84 -13.98
CA ALA A 30 -5.00 0.88 -13.76
C ALA A 30 -3.87 1.46 -12.89
N GLU A 31 -3.44 2.69 -13.19
CA GLU A 31 -2.43 3.41 -12.40
C GLU A 31 -2.91 3.61 -10.96
N TYR A 32 -4.18 3.99 -10.78
CA TYR A 32 -4.78 4.13 -9.45
C TYR A 32 -4.72 2.82 -8.66
N ARG A 33 -5.10 1.68 -9.27
CA ARG A 33 -5.04 0.37 -8.62
C ARG A 33 -3.60 -0.01 -8.23
N LEU A 34 -2.63 0.30 -9.08
CA LEU A 34 -1.21 0.05 -8.82
C LEU A 34 -0.69 0.89 -7.65
N GLN A 35 -0.98 2.20 -7.65
CA GLN A 35 -0.58 3.10 -6.57
C GLN A 35 -1.18 2.68 -5.23
N ARG A 36 -2.47 2.32 -5.23
CA ARG A 36 -3.15 1.80 -4.05
C ARG A 36 -2.51 0.51 -3.53
N GLN A 37 -2.26 -0.45 -4.41
CA GLN A 37 -1.60 -1.71 -4.02
C GLN A 37 -0.20 -1.45 -3.44
N THR A 38 0.54 -0.53 -4.06
CA THR A 38 1.87 -0.14 -3.60
C THR A 38 1.81 0.47 -2.20
N LEU A 39 0.89 1.41 -1.95
CA LEU A 39 0.71 2.05 -0.66
C LEU A 39 0.42 1.03 0.46
N VAL A 40 -0.54 0.13 0.23
CA VAL A 40 -0.91 -0.88 1.24
C VAL A 40 0.24 -1.88 1.46
N SER A 41 1.02 -2.19 0.42
CA SER A 41 2.21 -3.04 0.54
C SER A 41 3.30 -2.36 1.36
N LEU A 42 3.53 -1.05 1.20
CA LEU A 42 4.50 -0.29 2.01
C LEU A 42 4.10 -0.34 3.50
N ILE A 43 2.82 -0.19 3.81
CA ILE A 43 2.31 -0.31 5.19
C ILE A 43 2.57 -1.71 5.73
N GLN A 44 2.29 -2.76 4.96
CA GLN A 44 2.55 -4.14 5.37
C GLN A 44 4.04 -4.39 5.66
N TRP A 45 4.94 -3.89 4.80
CA TRP A 45 6.37 -3.98 5.01
C TRP A 45 6.83 -3.28 6.29
N TRP A 46 6.28 -2.08 6.57
CA TRP A 46 6.60 -1.36 7.78
C TRP A 46 6.06 -2.04 9.04
N LEU A 47 4.84 -2.59 8.99
CA LEU A 47 4.29 -3.40 10.08
C LEU A 47 5.11 -4.68 10.33
N ARG A 48 5.69 -5.26 9.27
CA ARG A 48 6.62 -6.40 9.40
C ARG A 48 7.88 -5.98 10.13
N ASP A 49 8.42 -4.81 9.84
CA ASP A 49 9.58 -4.27 10.53
C ASP A 49 9.27 -4.01 12.01
N VAL A 50 8.09 -3.45 12.34
CA VAL A 50 7.59 -3.34 13.73
C VAL A 50 7.55 -4.70 14.42
N TRP A 51 7.01 -5.72 13.75
CA TRP A 51 6.94 -7.08 14.29
C TRP A 51 8.33 -7.70 14.51
N LEU A 52 9.29 -7.49 13.60
CA LEU A 52 10.67 -7.95 13.78
C LEU A 52 11.35 -7.24 14.95
N CYS A 53 11.19 -5.91 15.07
CA CYS A 53 11.66 -5.14 16.22
C CYS A 53 11.05 -5.62 17.54
N LYS A 54 9.78 -6.06 17.51
CA LYS A 54 9.10 -6.62 18.68
C LYS A 54 9.71 -7.94 19.13
N LEU A 55 10.05 -8.81 18.19
CA LEU A 55 10.69 -10.10 18.46
C LEU A 55 12.17 -9.96 18.87
N HIS A 56 12.85 -8.93 18.35
CA HIS A 56 14.28 -8.71 18.55
C HIS A 56 14.56 -7.29 19.11
N PRO A 57 14.11 -6.96 20.34
CA PRO A 57 14.19 -5.61 20.89
C PRO A 57 15.61 -5.12 21.21
N HIS A 58 16.60 -6.03 21.24
CA HIS A 58 18.01 -5.74 21.55
C HIS A 58 18.95 -6.01 20.37
N SER A 59 18.41 -6.07 19.16
CA SER A 59 19.15 -6.25 17.93
C SER A 59 19.97 -4.99 17.60
N GLU A 60 21.15 -4.87 18.22
CA GLU A 60 22.15 -3.83 17.90
C GLU A 60 23.13 -4.29 16.80
N THR A 61 22.99 -5.53 16.33
CA THR A 61 23.88 -6.11 15.32
C THR A 61 23.51 -5.63 13.91
N GLU A 62 24.49 -5.16 13.13
CA GLU A 62 24.31 -4.71 11.73
C GLU A 62 23.59 -5.75 10.85
N GLY A 63 23.76 -7.04 11.14
CA GLY A 63 23.11 -8.14 10.43
C GLY A 63 21.59 -8.23 10.61
N GLU A 64 21.04 -7.81 11.75
CA GLU A 64 19.60 -7.87 12.02
C GLU A 64 18.88 -6.60 11.53
N ALA A 65 19.57 -5.45 11.53
CA ALA A 65 19.10 -4.25 10.83
C ALA A 65 18.93 -4.50 9.32
N SER A 66 19.71 -5.41 8.73
CA SER A 66 19.58 -5.83 7.33
C SER A 66 18.27 -6.58 7.02
N LEU A 67 17.59 -7.12 8.04
CA LEU A 67 16.31 -7.80 7.88
C LEU A 67 15.14 -6.81 7.72
N LEU A 68 15.29 -5.59 8.25
CA LEU A 68 14.29 -4.53 8.14
C LEU A 68 14.20 -4.05 6.69
N ARG A 69 12.98 -3.81 6.22
CA ARG A 69 12.73 -3.25 4.89
C ARG A 69 13.06 -1.76 4.86
N PHE A 70 12.83 -1.08 5.96
CA PHE A 70 13.02 0.36 6.13
C PHE A 70 13.89 0.69 7.35
N PRO A 71 15.17 0.25 7.36
CA PRO A 71 16.06 0.46 8.52
C PRO A 71 16.31 1.95 8.82
N GLU A 72 16.23 2.82 7.80
CA GLU A 72 16.42 4.27 7.94
C GLU A 72 15.17 5.01 8.43
N ILE A 73 13.99 4.36 8.41
CA ILE A 73 12.74 4.99 8.84
C ILE A 73 12.58 4.79 10.35
N ALA A 74 12.64 5.90 11.08
CA ALA A 74 12.42 5.91 12.51
C ALA A 74 10.98 5.50 12.89
N GLY A 75 10.81 4.99 14.11
CA GLY A 75 9.49 4.76 14.73
C GLY A 75 9.05 3.30 14.85
N ALA A 76 9.61 2.37 14.05
CA ALA A 76 9.26 0.96 14.14
C ALA A 76 9.51 0.38 15.55
N ASN A 77 10.68 0.67 16.12
CA ASN A 77 11.03 0.30 17.50
C ASN A 77 10.11 0.94 18.55
N LEU A 78 9.69 2.18 18.36
CA LEU A 78 8.80 2.88 19.32
C LEU A 78 7.43 2.23 19.38
N VAL A 79 6.87 1.86 18.22
CA VAL A 79 5.60 1.14 18.15
C VAL A 79 5.74 -0.26 18.72
N ALA A 80 6.81 -0.98 18.38
CA ALA A 80 7.09 -2.31 18.91
C ALA A 80 7.14 -2.33 20.46
N GLN A 81 7.66 -1.28 21.09
CA GLN A 81 7.66 -1.18 22.55
C GLN A 81 6.26 -0.97 23.16
N ARG A 82 5.31 -0.40 22.41
CA ARG A 82 3.96 -0.05 22.89
C ARG A 82 2.91 -1.15 22.73
N ILE A 83 3.13 -2.08 21.81
CA ILE A 83 2.17 -3.17 21.51
C ILE A 83 2.67 -4.52 22.01
N THR A 84 1.79 -5.49 22.17
CA THR A 84 2.14 -6.88 22.47
C THR A 84 2.55 -7.65 21.21
N ASP A 85 3.22 -8.80 21.37
CA ASP A 85 3.57 -9.69 20.26
C ASP A 85 2.34 -10.15 19.48
N HIS A 86 1.25 -10.40 20.20
CA HIS A 86 -0.03 -10.77 19.61
C HIS A 86 -0.59 -9.64 18.74
N GLN A 87 -0.64 -8.40 19.27
CA GLN A 87 -1.11 -7.23 18.52
C GLN A 87 -0.24 -6.93 17.29
N ALA A 88 1.08 -7.13 17.37
CA ALA A 88 1.98 -6.98 16.23
C ALA A 88 1.66 -7.97 15.11
N LEU A 89 1.34 -9.23 15.46
CA LEU A 89 0.89 -10.23 14.50
C LEU A 89 -0.51 -9.93 13.96
N GLU A 90 -1.45 -9.49 14.81
CA GLU A 90 -2.79 -9.09 14.39
C GLU A 90 -2.75 -7.95 13.36
N ASN A 91 -1.86 -6.95 13.53
CA ASN A 91 -1.68 -5.89 12.55
C ASN A 91 -1.33 -6.42 11.15
N LEU A 92 -0.46 -7.44 11.08
CA LEU A 92 -0.09 -8.09 9.82
C LEU A 92 -1.28 -8.84 9.19
N GLN A 93 -2.11 -9.49 10.01
CA GLN A 93 -3.31 -10.17 9.53
C GLN A 93 -4.37 -9.18 9.04
N VAL A 94 -4.54 -8.05 9.75
CA VAL A 94 -5.47 -6.97 9.37
C VAL A 94 -5.08 -6.38 8.02
N ILE A 95 -3.81 -6.06 7.81
CA ILE A 95 -3.35 -5.46 6.54
C ILE A 95 -3.44 -6.48 5.37
N GLU A 96 -3.13 -7.76 5.62
CA GLU A 96 -3.31 -8.83 4.62
C GLU A 96 -4.79 -9.03 4.25
N GLN A 97 -5.69 -8.98 5.23
CA GLN A 97 -7.13 -9.06 4.98
C GLN A 97 -7.64 -7.83 4.20
N LEU A 98 -7.14 -6.64 4.52
CA LEU A 98 -7.44 -5.41 3.80
C LEU A 98 -6.99 -5.51 2.33
N GLN A 99 -5.77 -5.99 2.06
CA GLN A 99 -5.31 -6.24 0.69
C GLN A 99 -6.26 -7.16 -0.08
N ARG A 100 -6.68 -8.27 0.53
CA ARG A 100 -7.65 -9.21 -0.08
C ARG A 100 -8.99 -8.54 -0.39
N TRP A 101 -9.51 -7.70 0.51
CA TRP A 101 -10.76 -6.98 0.25
C TRP A 101 -10.63 -5.95 -0.87
N LEU A 102 -9.52 -5.21 -0.94
CA LEU A 102 -9.25 -4.24 -2.02
C LEU A 102 -9.08 -4.86 -3.40
N HIS A 103 -8.92 -6.19 -3.48
CA HIS A 103 -8.96 -6.95 -4.74
C HIS A 103 -10.38 -7.39 -5.16
N THR A 104 -11.40 -7.04 -4.36
CA THR A 104 -12.81 -7.32 -4.65
C THR A 104 -13.60 -6.00 -4.85
N ASN A 105 -14.88 -6.08 -5.22
CA ASN A 105 -15.78 -4.93 -5.41
C ASN A 105 -16.26 -4.31 -4.07
N VAL A 106 -15.39 -4.21 -3.07
CA VAL A 106 -15.71 -3.53 -1.81
C VAL A 106 -15.68 -2.01 -1.99
N GLN A 107 -16.42 -1.27 -1.16
CA GLN A 107 -16.24 0.17 -1.04
C GLN A 107 -14.87 0.48 -0.44
N GLU A 108 -13.95 0.96 -1.29
CA GLU A 108 -12.55 1.16 -0.93
C GLU A 108 -12.36 2.07 0.28
N ALA A 109 -13.01 3.23 0.30
CA ALA A 109 -12.88 4.19 1.40
C ALA A 109 -13.26 3.56 2.75
N LEU A 110 -14.34 2.78 2.77
CA LEU A 110 -14.80 2.09 3.97
C LEU A 110 -13.85 0.95 4.37
N ALA A 111 -13.35 0.18 3.40
CA ALA A 111 -12.40 -0.89 3.66
C ALA A 111 -11.10 -0.33 4.28
N LEU A 112 -10.58 0.76 3.73
CA LEU A 112 -9.42 1.47 4.25
C LEU A 112 -9.67 2.01 5.66
N GLU A 113 -10.79 2.71 5.88
CA GLU A 113 -11.15 3.26 7.19
C GLU A 113 -11.21 2.16 8.26
N VAL A 114 -12.02 1.12 8.02
CA VAL A 114 -12.20 0.02 8.97
C VAL A 114 -10.91 -0.77 9.17
N GLY A 115 -10.14 -1.01 8.11
CA GLY A 115 -8.88 -1.74 8.19
C GLY A 115 -7.82 -0.99 8.99
N LEU A 116 -7.68 0.33 8.76
CA LEU A 116 -6.70 1.15 9.47
C LEU A 116 -7.08 1.39 10.93
N LEU A 117 -8.38 1.53 11.25
CA LEU A 117 -8.85 1.67 12.63
C LEU A 117 -8.58 0.43 13.50
N LYS A 118 -8.39 -0.74 12.89
CA LYS A 118 -8.09 -1.99 13.59
C LYS A 118 -6.60 -2.17 13.91
N LEU A 119 -5.72 -1.31 13.39
CA LEU A 119 -4.30 -1.40 13.67
C LEU A 119 -3.98 -0.91 15.09
N ASN A 120 -3.16 -1.67 15.79
CA ASN A 120 -2.61 -1.32 17.10
C ASN A 120 -1.24 -0.66 16.89
N LEU A 121 -1.10 0.65 17.18
CA LEU A 121 0.13 1.43 16.96
C LEU A 121 0.57 2.25 18.18
#